data_AF-A0A942S8Z5-F1
#
_entry.id   AF-A0A942S8Z5-F1
#
_cell.length_a   1.000
_cell.length_b   1.000
_cell.length_c   1.000
_cell.angle_alpha   90.00
_cell.angle_beta   90.00
_cell.angle_gamma   90.00
#
_symmetry.space_group_name_H-M   'P 1'
#
loop_
_entity.id
_entity.type
_entity.pdbx_description
1 polymer ?
#
loop_
_entity_poly.entity_id
_entity_poly.type
_entity_poly.pdbx_seq_one_letter_code
_entity_poly.pdbx_strand_id
1 'polypeptide(L)' 'ENDKIVTNGGRVLTVTSFGQSVGEAADYSKYVLEGIRFKKMYFRKDIGWEFE' A
#
# COMPACT_ATOMS: atom_id res chain seq x y z
N GLU A 1 7.20 -26.97 -6.95
CA GLU A 1 7.86 -26.27 -5.82
C GLU A 1 8.40 -24.95 -6.35
N ASN A 2 7.94 -23.75 -6.05
CA ASN A 2 6.91 -23.23 -5.16
C ASN A 2 6.41 -21.91 -5.80
N ASP A 3 5.20 -21.86 -6.39
CA ASP A 3 4.58 -20.65 -6.97
C ASP A 3 4.11 -19.64 -5.89
N LYS A 4 4.87 -19.54 -4.80
CA LYS A 4 4.57 -18.62 -3.69
C LYS A 4 5.27 -17.30 -3.95
N ILE A 5 4.51 -16.21 -3.89
CA ILE A 5 5.07 -14.86 -3.88
C ILE A 5 5.73 -14.64 -2.52
N VAL A 6 7.02 -14.25 -2.54
CA VAL A 6 7.83 -14.03 -1.34
C VAL A 6 8.45 -12.62 -1.35
N THR A 7 8.77 -12.11 -0.16
CA THR A 7 9.48 -10.83 0.00
C THR A 7 10.98 -11.00 -0.25
N ASN A 8 11.63 -10.05 -0.93
CA ASN A 8 13.08 -10.11 -1.22
C ASN A 8 13.79 -8.75 -1.10
N GLY A 9 13.57 -8.03 0.00
CA GLY A 9 14.21 -6.73 0.23
C GLY A 9 13.57 -5.93 1.37
N GLY A 10 14.16 -4.79 1.71
CA GLY A 10 13.65 -3.90 2.75
C GLY A 10 12.35 -3.20 2.37
N ARG A 11 12.28 -2.65 1.15
CA ARG A 11 11.02 -2.16 0.54
C ARG A 11 10.49 -3.25 -0.38
N VAL A 12 9.29 -3.73 -0.09
CA VAL A 12 8.71 -4.90 -0.78
C VAL A 12 7.87 -4.50 -1.98
N LEU A 13 6.92 -3.58 -1.80
CA LEU A 13 6.01 -3.12 -2.85
C LEU A 13 5.54 -1.69 -2.57
N THR A 14 4.94 -1.06 -3.57
CA THR A 14 4.22 0.22 -3.45
C THR A 14 2.84 0.02 -4.07
N VAL A 15 1.80 0.51 -3.39
CA VAL A 15 0.45 0.58 -3.92
C VAL A 15 0.23 1.99 -4.46
N THR A 16 -0.27 2.07 -5.69
CA THR A 16 -0.61 3.33 -6.35
C THR A 16 -2.04 3.22 -6.86
N SER A 17 -2.84 4.25 -6.64
CA SER A 17 -4.24 4.31 -7.09
C SER A 17 -4.53 5.63 -7.80
N PHE A 18 -5.61 5.64 -8.59
CA PHE A 18 -6.16 6.84 -9.21
C PHE A 18 -7.45 7.25 -8.49
N GLY A 19 -7.72 8.55 -8.45
CA GLY A 19 -8.93 9.16 -7.88
C GLY A 19 -9.19 10.51 -8.53
N GLN A 20 -10.36 11.10 -8.30
CA GLN A 20 -10.71 12.45 -8.77
C GLN A 20 -9.95 13.55 -8.04
N SER A 21 -9.42 13.24 -6.86
CA SER A 21 -8.53 14.10 -6.09
C SER A 21 -7.33 13.32 -5.56
N VAL A 22 -6.30 14.03 -5.09
CA VAL A 22 -5.14 13.41 -4.43
C VAL A 22 -5.55 12.69 -3.15
N GLY A 23 -6.49 13.26 -2.37
CA GLY A 23 -7.05 12.62 -1.17
C GLY A 23 -7.75 11.30 -1.50
N GLU A 24 -8.61 11.29 -2.52
CA GLU A 24 -9.31 10.06 -2.95
C GLU A 24 -8.32 8.99 -3.44
N ALA A 25 -7.30 9.37 -4.22
CA ALA A 25 -6.26 8.45 -4.66
C ALA A 25 -5.43 7.88 -3.48
N ALA A 26 -5.14 8.70 -2.47
CA ALA A 26 -4.46 8.27 -1.27
C ALA A 26 -5.31 7.28 -0.46
N ASP A 27 -6.60 7.56 -0.29
CA ASP A 27 -7.53 6.69 0.44
C ASP A 27 -7.75 5.35 -0.24
N TYR A 28 -7.87 5.31 -1.57
CA TYR A 28 -7.88 4.04 -2.30
C TYR A 28 -6.57 3.26 -2.15
N SER A 29 -5.43 3.96 -2.15
CA SER A 29 -4.13 3.31 -1.93
C SER A 29 -4.04 2.69 -0.53
N LYS A 30 -4.52 3.39 0.51
CA LYS A 30 -4.62 2.89 1.89
C LYS A 30 -5.54 1.66 1.96
N TYR A 31 -6.73 1.74 1.35
CA TYR A 31 -7.70 0.65 1.31
C TYR A 31 -7.13 -0.63 0.65
N VAL A 32 -6.43 -0.51 -0.48
CA VAL A 32 -5.80 -1.66 -1.13
C VAL A 32 -4.68 -2.25 -0.27
N LEU A 33 -3.88 -1.42 0.41
CA LEU A 33 -2.86 -1.88 1.36
C LEU A 33 -3.43 -2.68 2.54
N GLU A 34 -4.67 -2.39 2.96
CA GLU A 34 -5.35 -3.16 4.00
C GLU A 34 -5.63 -4.60 3.59
N GLY A 35 -5.80 -4.87 2.29
CA GLY A 35 -5.99 -6.22 1.75
C GLY A 35 -4.72 -7.06 1.66
N ILE A 36 -3.53 -6.45 1.78
CA ILE A 36 -2.24 -7.14 1.65
C ILE A 36 -1.69 -7.49 3.03
N ARG A 37 -1.20 -8.72 3.19
CA ARG A 37 -0.63 -9.21 4.46
C ARG A 37 0.59 -10.09 4.24
N PHE A 38 1.65 -9.80 4.97
CA PHE A 38 2.81 -10.68 5.16
C PHE A 38 3.46 -10.40 6.51
N LYS A 39 4.31 -11.32 6.97
CA LYS A 39 4.95 -11.25 8.29
C LYS A 39 5.71 -9.93 8.46
N LYS A 40 5.42 -9.22 9.55
CA LYS A 40 6.04 -7.92 9.90
C LYS A 40 5.87 -6.81 8.85
N MET A 41 4.85 -6.89 7.99
CA MET A 41 4.49 -5.78 7.12
C MET A 41 4.19 -4.53 7.94
N TYR A 42 4.75 -3.40 7.52
CA TYR A 42 4.44 -2.08 8.04
C TYR A 42 4.43 -1.08 6.88
N PHE A 43 3.64 -0.03 7.00
CA PHE A 43 3.54 1.04 6.03
C PHE A 43 3.16 2.33 6.75
N ARG A 44 3.43 3.47 6.11
CA ARG A 44 3.04 4.79 6.59
C ARG A 44 1.52 4.98 6.44
N LYS A 45 0.86 5.42 7.51
CA LYS A 45 -0.59 5.70 7.53
C LYS A 45 -0.92 7.15 7.22
N ASP A 46 0.10 8.01 7.23
CA ASP A 46 0.00 9.45 7.05
C ASP A 46 0.20 9.88 5.60
N ILE A 47 0.31 8.98 4.63
CA ILE A 47 0.45 9.38 3.23
C ILE A 47 -0.88 9.97 2.75
N GLY A 48 -0.85 11.22 2.30
CA GLY A 48 -2.02 11.94 1.77
C GLY A 48 -2.78 12.78 2.80
N TRP A 49 -2.34 12.86 4.06
CA TRP A 49 -3.03 13.59 5.13
C TRP A 49 -3.24 15.08 4.86
N GLU A 50 -2.42 15.69 4.01
CA GLU A 50 -2.47 17.12 3.64
C GLU A 50 -3.57 17.42 2.61
N PHE A 51 -4.16 16.38 2.02
CA PHE A 51 -5.18 16.48 0.98
C PHE A 51 -6.57 16.02 1.48
N GLU A 52 -6.70 15.76 2.79
CA GLU A 52 -7.98 15.54 3.49
C GLU A 52 -8.67 16.87 3.83
#